data_AF-A0A1E3P5E4-F1
#
_entry.id   AF-A0A1E3P5E4-F1
#
_cell.length_a   1.000
_cell.length_b   1.000
_cell.length_c   1.000
_cell.angle_alpha   90.00
_cell.angle_beta   90.00
_cell.angle_gamma   90.00
#
_symmetry.space_group_name_H-M   'P 1'
#
loop_
_entity.id
_entity.type
_entity.pdbx_description
1 polymer ?
#
loop_
_entity_poly.entity_id
_entity_poly.type
_entity_poly.pdbx_seq_one_letter_code
_entity_poly.pdbx_strand_id
1 'polypeptide(L)'
;MSFEFNTKAHTLESLPKDTDQFVKQADELVESITSKWSKNKEYYYTLKDGSKESVRTYHTKIAKEQWVSRVSTHDNTKYPFDKVIGYLLGCEHHGNGYVINDLYKHTEYEMEYIEVLNKWKKVPLENYPEYSNQDHLKNWYSVITEYELGAPLKTRQFNEFILIVPPSETYPTKAFVISVVADNSGEVHENVQGVYSSIERIELDETKGTWNWRMCTCSDAGGNVPKWVQNAMISKNVAMDVPNYLNWISEK
;
A
#
# COMPACT_ATOMS: atom_id res chain seq x y z
N MET A 1 -18.40 -15.18 1.67
CA MET A 1 -18.06 -14.63 3.01
C MET A 1 -17.21 -13.39 2.77
N SER A 2 -17.37 -12.32 3.55
CA SER A 2 -16.53 -11.12 3.41
C SER A 2 -15.11 -11.41 3.88
N PHE A 3 -14.10 -10.95 3.14
CA PHE A 3 -12.72 -10.98 3.58
C PHE A 3 -12.55 -9.98 4.72
N GLU A 4 -11.82 -10.37 5.76
CA GLU A 4 -11.55 -9.50 6.91
C GLU A 4 -10.13 -8.94 6.78
N PHE A 5 -10.02 -7.66 6.46
CA PHE A 5 -8.74 -6.97 6.51
C PHE A 5 -8.31 -6.77 7.96
N ASN A 6 -7.20 -7.41 8.36
CA ASN A 6 -6.62 -7.31 9.70
C ASN A 6 -5.13 -7.71 9.67
N THR A 7 -4.48 -7.81 10.82
CA THR A 7 -3.06 -8.20 10.93
C THR A 7 -2.81 -9.71 11.02
N LYS A 8 -3.82 -10.54 10.75
CA LYS A 8 -3.68 -12.01 10.76
C LYS A 8 -2.90 -12.47 9.53
N ALA A 9 -1.97 -13.40 9.73
CA ALA A 9 -1.25 -14.03 8.64
C ALA A 9 -2.18 -14.91 7.77
N HIS A 10 -1.91 -14.89 6.46
CA HIS A 10 -2.62 -15.62 5.42
C HIS A 10 -1.68 -16.60 4.74
N THR A 11 -2.16 -17.81 4.46
CA THR A 11 -1.55 -18.74 3.48
C THR A 11 -2.06 -18.43 2.08
N LEU A 12 -1.42 -18.96 1.02
CA LEU A 12 -1.94 -18.75 -0.35
C LEU A 12 -3.37 -19.30 -0.51
N GLU A 13 -3.69 -20.43 0.13
CA GLU A 13 -5.05 -21.01 0.07
C GLU A 13 -6.12 -20.11 0.69
N SER A 14 -5.71 -19.25 1.63
CA SER A 14 -6.61 -18.31 2.32
C SER A 14 -6.78 -17.00 1.57
N LEU A 15 -6.00 -16.76 0.51
CA LEU A 15 -6.16 -15.59 -0.34
C LEU A 15 -7.51 -15.64 -1.08
N PRO A 16 -8.11 -14.48 -1.37
CA PRO A 16 -9.42 -14.40 -2.00
C PRO A 16 -9.38 -14.96 -3.43
N LYS A 17 -10.29 -15.90 -3.71
CA LYS A 17 -10.45 -16.50 -5.04
C LYS A 17 -11.28 -15.63 -6.00
N ASP A 18 -12.15 -14.80 -5.45
CA ASP A 18 -12.95 -13.82 -6.19
C ASP A 18 -12.29 -12.44 -6.02
N THR A 19 -11.41 -12.10 -6.96
CA THR A 19 -10.64 -10.86 -6.93
C THR A 19 -11.55 -9.64 -7.01
N ASP A 20 -12.62 -9.67 -7.80
CA ASP A 20 -13.53 -8.53 -7.95
C ASP A 20 -14.29 -8.25 -6.66
N GLN A 21 -14.81 -9.30 -6.01
CA GLN A 21 -15.45 -9.15 -4.70
C GLN A 21 -14.47 -8.64 -3.64
N PHE A 22 -13.22 -9.11 -3.67
CA PHE A 22 -12.19 -8.66 -2.74
C PHE A 22 -11.83 -7.18 -2.93
N VAL A 23 -11.58 -6.75 -4.17
CA VAL A 23 -11.29 -5.35 -4.50
C VAL A 23 -12.47 -4.46 -4.17
N LYS A 24 -13.71 -4.91 -4.40
CA LYS A 24 -14.91 -4.17 -4.01
C LYS A 24 -14.95 -3.92 -2.50
N GLN A 25 -14.64 -4.93 -1.68
CA GLN A 25 -14.59 -4.77 -0.22
C GLN A 25 -13.47 -3.82 0.22
N ALA A 26 -12.31 -3.87 -0.46
CA ALA A 26 -11.23 -2.91 -0.24
C ALA A 26 -11.66 -1.47 -0.58
N ASP A 27 -12.33 -1.28 -1.72
CA ASP A 27 -12.84 0.01 -2.17
C ASP A 27 -13.91 0.58 -1.22
N GLU A 28 -14.83 -0.27 -0.73
CA GLU A 28 -15.83 0.11 0.27
C GLU A 28 -15.18 0.59 1.58
N LEU A 29 -14.09 -0.06 2.01
CA LEU A 29 -13.33 0.36 3.18
C LEU A 29 -12.65 1.71 2.94
N VAL A 30 -12.04 1.91 1.78
CA VAL A 30 -11.40 3.18 1.39
C VAL A 30 -12.42 4.32 1.25
N GLU A 31 -13.62 4.07 0.71
CA GLU A 31 -14.68 5.07 0.64
C GLU A 31 -15.19 5.51 2.02
N SER A 32 -15.08 4.64 3.02
CA SER A 32 -15.50 4.97 4.37
C SER A 32 -14.56 5.96 5.09
N ILE A 33 -13.34 6.19 4.59
CA ILE A 33 -12.31 7.00 5.26
C ILE A 33 -12.82 8.41 5.54
N THR A 34 -13.26 9.13 4.52
CA THR A 34 -13.62 10.56 4.66
C THR A 34 -15.00 10.77 5.28
N SER A 35 -15.85 9.74 5.28
CA SER A 35 -17.25 9.81 5.71
C SER A 35 -17.49 9.22 7.10
N LYS A 36 -16.75 8.19 7.51
CA LYS A 36 -16.97 7.45 8.77
C LYS A 36 -15.79 7.50 9.74
N TRP A 37 -14.57 7.78 9.29
CA TRP A 37 -13.40 7.74 10.16
C TRP A 37 -13.20 9.09 10.87
N SER A 38 -12.53 9.04 12.02
CA SER A 38 -12.20 10.25 12.76
C SER A 38 -11.04 10.97 12.10
N LYS A 39 -11.21 12.26 11.82
CA LYS A 39 -10.12 13.12 11.32
C LYS A 39 -8.97 13.15 12.32
N ASN A 40 -7.76 13.13 11.81
CA ASN A 40 -6.53 13.33 12.56
C ASN A 40 -5.77 14.55 11.97
N LYS A 41 -4.46 14.63 12.20
CA LYS A 41 -3.59 15.71 11.76
C LYS A 41 -3.58 15.87 10.23
N GLU A 42 -3.49 17.12 9.79
CA GLU A 42 -3.08 17.46 8.43
C GLU A 42 -1.60 17.79 8.43
N TYR A 43 -0.88 17.24 7.48
CA TYR A 43 0.51 17.54 7.25
C TYR A 43 0.62 18.41 6.01
N TYR A 44 1.45 19.44 6.08
CA TYR A 44 1.76 20.32 4.96
C TYR A 44 3.23 20.16 4.62
N TYR A 45 3.49 19.93 3.33
CA TYR A 45 4.81 19.68 2.80
C TYR A 45 5.13 20.71 1.73
N THR A 46 6.43 20.98 1.56
CA THR A 46 6.94 21.74 0.42
C THR A 46 7.79 20.79 -0.40
N LEU A 47 7.42 20.60 -1.66
CA LEU A 47 8.12 19.73 -2.60
C LEU A 47 9.42 20.39 -3.08
N LYS A 48 10.28 19.61 -3.75
CA LYS A 48 11.57 20.08 -4.27
C LYS A 48 11.43 21.23 -5.28
N ASP A 49 10.31 21.27 -6.01
CA ASP A 49 9.97 22.35 -6.95
C ASP A 49 9.39 23.61 -6.28
N GLY A 50 9.28 23.62 -4.93
CA GLY A 50 8.74 24.72 -4.14
C GLY A 50 7.20 24.74 -4.04
N SER A 51 6.50 23.85 -4.75
CA SER A 51 5.05 23.71 -4.60
C SER A 51 4.67 23.13 -3.24
N LYS A 52 3.42 23.33 -2.83
CA LYS A 52 2.92 22.90 -1.52
C LYS A 52 1.92 21.78 -1.69
N GLU A 53 2.07 20.75 -0.85
CA GLU A 53 1.15 19.63 -0.79
C GLU A 53 0.59 19.48 0.62
N SER A 54 -0.64 18.97 0.71
CA SER A 54 -1.26 18.66 2.00
C SER A 54 -1.76 17.24 2.03
N VAL A 55 -1.54 16.56 3.15
CA VAL A 55 -1.96 15.19 3.38
C VAL A 55 -2.77 15.13 4.65
N ARG A 56 -4.05 14.80 4.52
CA ARG A 56 -4.96 14.65 5.66
C ARG A 56 -4.91 13.22 6.16
N THR A 57 -4.70 13.04 7.47
CA THR A 57 -4.77 11.72 8.10
C THR A 57 -6.11 11.49 8.80
N TYR A 58 -6.48 10.22 8.90
CA TYR A 58 -7.68 9.72 9.58
C TYR A 58 -7.32 8.50 10.43
N HIS A 59 -8.19 8.15 11.36
CA HIS A 59 -8.07 6.91 12.10
C HIS A 59 -9.43 6.33 12.47
N THR A 60 -9.46 5.02 12.68
CA THR A 60 -10.63 4.31 13.21
C THR A 60 -10.18 3.05 13.94
N LYS A 61 -11.14 2.29 14.48
CA LYS A 61 -10.92 0.93 14.98
C LYS A 61 -11.82 -0.05 14.25
N ILE A 62 -11.24 -1.07 13.65
CA ILE A 62 -11.95 -2.16 12.96
C ILE A 62 -11.43 -3.47 13.57
N ALA A 63 -12.33 -4.38 13.93
CA ALA A 63 -11.97 -5.65 14.57
C ALA A 63 -11.01 -5.52 15.79
N LYS A 64 -11.12 -4.41 16.54
CA LYS A 64 -10.24 -4.02 17.68
C LYS A 64 -8.81 -3.62 17.29
N GLU A 65 -8.47 -3.60 16.02
CA GLU A 65 -7.20 -3.09 15.51
C GLU A 65 -7.32 -1.59 15.23
N GLN A 66 -6.23 -0.86 15.48
CA GLN A 66 -6.17 0.54 15.11
C GLN A 66 -5.86 0.63 13.61
N TRP A 67 -6.68 1.39 12.92
CA TRP A 67 -6.46 1.74 11.52
C TRP A 67 -6.07 3.21 11.41
N VAL A 68 -5.10 3.47 10.56
CA VAL A 68 -4.63 4.81 10.19
C VAL A 68 -4.79 4.95 8.69
N SER A 69 -5.08 6.16 8.24
CA SER A 69 -5.22 6.47 6.83
C SER A 69 -4.60 7.82 6.50
N ARG A 70 -4.21 7.98 5.24
CA ARG A 70 -3.93 9.26 4.60
C ARG A 70 -4.79 9.45 3.35
N VAL A 71 -5.10 10.72 3.06
CA VAL A 71 -5.81 11.18 1.87
C VAL A 71 -5.11 12.42 1.32
N SER A 72 -4.90 12.43 0.01
CA SER A 72 -4.34 13.56 -0.74
C SER A 72 -4.98 13.65 -2.13
N THR A 73 -5.01 14.86 -2.70
CA THR A 73 -5.57 15.14 -4.03
C THR A 73 -4.55 15.95 -4.82
N HIS A 74 -4.35 15.57 -6.07
CA HIS A 74 -3.26 16.09 -6.89
C HIS A 74 -3.76 16.50 -8.27
N ASP A 75 -3.13 17.52 -8.84
CA ASP A 75 -3.47 18.05 -10.16
C ASP A 75 -2.97 17.10 -11.27
N ASN A 76 -3.88 16.69 -12.16
CA ASN A 76 -3.57 15.73 -13.23
C ASN A 76 -2.72 16.35 -14.36
N THR A 77 -2.69 17.68 -14.49
CA THR A 77 -1.82 18.38 -15.45
C THR A 77 -0.37 18.42 -14.95
N LYS A 78 -0.19 18.51 -13.63
CA LYS A 78 1.12 18.52 -12.99
C LYS A 78 1.68 17.10 -12.82
N TYR A 79 0.84 16.18 -12.38
CA TYR A 79 1.17 14.77 -12.17
C TYR A 79 0.23 13.91 -13.00
N PRO A 80 0.54 13.64 -14.28
CA PRO A 80 -0.33 12.86 -15.16
C PRO A 80 -0.65 11.49 -14.57
N PHE A 81 -1.94 11.16 -14.50
CA PHE A 81 -2.46 9.94 -13.87
C PHE A 81 -1.78 8.67 -14.40
N ASP A 82 -1.66 8.51 -15.73
CA ASP A 82 -0.99 7.35 -16.35
C ASP A 82 0.46 7.20 -15.89
N LYS A 83 1.20 8.32 -15.76
CA LYS A 83 2.56 8.33 -15.26
C LYS A 83 2.59 7.93 -13.78
N VAL A 84 1.68 8.50 -12.99
CA VAL A 84 1.53 8.23 -11.56
C VAL A 84 1.23 6.76 -11.32
N ILE A 85 0.24 6.16 -11.97
CA ILE A 85 -0.07 4.74 -11.75
C ILE A 85 0.97 3.82 -12.37
N GLY A 86 1.63 4.21 -13.46
CA GLY A 86 2.68 3.40 -14.07
C GLY A 86 3.84 3.17 -13.11
N TYR A 87 4.32 4.23 -12.47
CA TYR A 87 5.36 4.13 -11.44
C TYR A 87 4.85 3.60 -10.10
N LEU A 88 3.60 3.86 -9.73
CA LEU A 88 3.10 3.35 -8.46
C LEU A 88 2.81 1.85 -8.51
N LEU A 89 2.34 1.31 -9.64
CA LEU A 89 1.99 -0.11 -9.76
C LEU A 89 3.10 -0.95 -10.42
N GLY A 90 4.09 -0.31 -11.05
CA GLY A 90 5.04 -1.02 -11.92
C GLY A 90 4.41 -1.50 -13.22
N CYS A 91 3.47 -0.73 -13.78
CA CYS A 91 2.76 -1.06 -15.02
C CYS A 91 3.05 -0.06 -16.15
N GLU A 92 2.73 -0.46 -17.38
CA GLU A 92 2.84 0.39 -18.56
C GLU A 92 1.49 0.50 -19.26
N HIS A 93 1.14 1.69 -19.73
CA HIS A 93 -0.07 1.92 -20.52
C HIS A 93 0.20 1.53 -21.99
N HIS A 94 -0.50 0.50 -22.48
CA HIS A 94 -0.39 -0.01 -23.84
C HIS A 94 -1.77 -0.07 -24.52
N GLY A 95 -1.97 0.77 -25.53
CA GLY A 95 -3.24 0.84 -26.25
C GLY A 95 -4.38 1.33 -25.35
N ASN A 96 -5.32 0.45 -25.03
CA ASN A 96 -6.50 0.76 -24.20
C ASN A 96 -6.40 0.18 -22.77
N GLY A 97 -5.23 -0.30 -22.34
CA GLY A 97 -5.11 -0.96 -21.05
C GLY A 97 -3.69 -0.97 -20.47
N TYR A 98 -3.59 -1.45 -19.24
CA TYR A 98 -2.34 -1.47 -18.49
C TYR A 98 -1.75 -2.87 -18.47
N VAL A 99 -0.45 -2.97 -18.69
CA VAL A 99 0.30 -4.23 -18.69
C VAL A 99 1.30 -4.22 -17.55
N ILE A 100 1.31 -5.27 -16.75
CA ILE A 100 2.30 -5.50 -15.70
C ILE A 100 3.28 -6.55 -16.22
N ASN A 101 4.52 -6.14 -16.46
CA ASN A 101 5.58 -7.03 -16.95
C ASN A 101 6.36 -7.70 -15.80
N ASP A 102 6.54 -6.98 -14.69
CA ASP A 102 7.15 -7.48 -13.45
C ASP A 102 6.37 -6.94 -12.24
N LEU A 103 5.65 -7.82 -11.54
CA LEU A 103 4.88 -7.47 -10.35
C LEU A 103 5.74 -6.87 -9.23
N TYR A 104 7.02 -7.26 -9.16
CA TYR A 104 7.93 -6.78 -8.14
C TYR A 104 8.42 -5.35 -8.40
N LYS A 105 8.12 -4.78 -9.56
CA LYS A 105 8.53 -3.43 -9.91
C LYS A 105 7.89 -2.38 -9.01
N HIS A 106 6.70 -2.67 -8.48
CA HIS A 106 6.07 -1.88 -7.42
C HIS A 106 7.01 -1.72 -6.21
N THR A 107 7.41 -2.82 -5.55
CA THR A 107 8.29 -2.76 -4.37
C THR A 107 9.68 -2.23 -4.70
N GLU A 108 10.20 -2.50 -5.90
CA GLU A 108 11.47 -1.92 -6.34
C GLU A 108 11.40 -0.38 -6.37
N TYR A 109 10.31 0.18 -6.91
CA TYR A 109 10.07 1.62 -6.92
C TYR A 109 9.79 2.18 -5.52
N GLU A 110 9.04 1.47 -4.68
CA GLU A 110 8.83 1.86 -3.28
C GLU A 110 10.15 2.10 -2.54
N MET A 111 11.13 1.22 -2.71
CA MET A 111 12.45 1.36 -2.08
C MET A 111 13.20 2.62 -2.54
N GLU A 112 12.87 3.19 -3.70
CA GLU A 112 13.51 4.43 -4.18
C GLU A 112 12.96 5.70 -3.51
N TYR A 113 11.73 5.69 -2.98
CA TYR A 113 11.09 6.88 -2.39
C TYR A 113 10.64 6.71 -0.93
N ILE A 114 10.51 5.50 -0.41
CA ILE A 114 10.23 5.24 0.99
C ILE A 114 11.55 5.16 1.76
N GLU A 115 11.96 6.27 2.39
CA GLU A 115 13.27 6.40 3.05
C GLU A 115 13.59 5.32 4.10
N VAL A 116 12.56 4.80 4.76
CA VAL A 116 12.71 3.80 5.83
C VAL A 116 12.75 2.37 5.30
N LEU A 117 12.36 2.12 4.05
CA LEU A 117 12.43 0.82 3.39
C LEU A 117 13.85 0.64 2.83
N ASN A 118 14.71 -0.08 3.56
CA ASN A 118 16.13 -0.17 3.23
C ASN A 118 16.46 -1.40 2.37
N LYS A 119 15.64 -2.44 2.46
CA LYS A 119 15.90 -3.73 1.83
C LYS A 119 14.61 -4.49 1.63
N TRP A 120 14.55 -5.26 0.55
CA TRP A 120 13.50 -6.23 0.33
C TRP A 120 14.05 -7.46 -0.39
N LYS A 121 13.27 -8.54 -0.36
CA LYS A 121 13.60 -9.81 -1.01
C LYS A 121 12.34 -10.36 -1.68
N LYS A 122 12.51 -10.80 -2.93
CA LYS A 122 11.49 -11.57 -3.66
C LYS A 122 11.24 -12.91 -2.95
N VAL A 123 9.98 -13.23 -2.69
CA VAL A 123 9.54 -14.57 -2.30
C VAL A 123 8.63 -15.09 -3.41
N PRO A 124 9.18 -15.83 -4.40
CA PRO A 124 8.37 -16.46 -5.44
C PRO A 124 7.20 -17.25 -4.81
N LEU A 125 5.99 -17.10 -5.37
CA LEU A 125 4.82 -17.79 -4.84
C LEU A 125 4.98 -19.31 -4.89
N GLU A 126 5.77 -19.80 -5.84
CA GLU A 126 6.15 -21.19 -6.04
C GLU A 126 6.90 -21.80 -4.84
N ASN A 127 7.45 -20.98 -3.95
CA ASN A 127 8.14 -21.44 -2.74
C ASN A 127 7.19 -21.79 -1.60
N TYR A 128 5.91 -21.41 -1.69
CA TYR A 128 4.92 -21.76 -0.67
C TYR A 128 4.41 -23.20 -0.89
N PRO A 129 4.34 -24.05 0.16
CA PRO A 129 3.97 -25.46 0.04
C PRO A 129 2.62 -25.72 -0.66
N GLU A 130 1.68 -24.80 -0.48
CA GLU A 130 0.32 -24.86 -1.03
C GLU A 130 0.19 -24.27 -2.45
N TYR A 131 1.31 -23.80 -3.05
CA TYR A 131 1.26 -23.17 -4.36
C TYR A 131 0.72 -24.12 -5.43
N SER A 132 -0.26 -23.61 -6.15
CA SER A 132 -0.74 -24.17 -7.41
C SER A 132 -1.04 -23.01 -8.34
N ASN A 133 -0.71 -23.17 -9.61
CA ASN A 133 -0.96 -22.14 -10.61
C ASN A 133 -2.48 -21.97 -10.79
N GLN A 134 -3.03 -20.93 -10.16
CA GLN A 134 -4.46 -20.60 -10.17
C GLN A 134 -4.64 -19.16 -10.64
N ASP A 135 -5.63 -18.92 -11.49
CA ASP A 135 -5.85 -17.62 -12.14
C ASP A 135 -5.99 -16.45 -11.13
N HIS A 136 -6.60 -16.70 -9.97
CA HIS A 136 -6.79 -15.68 -8.94
C HIS A 136 -5.46 -15.15 -8.35
N LEU A 137 -4.35 -15.90 -8.49
CA LEU A 137 -3.02 -15.52 -8.03
C LEU A 137 -2.21 -14.70 -9.05
N LYS A 138 -2.72 -14.52 -10.29
CA LYS A 138 -1.96 -13.93 -11.40
C LYS A 138 -1.35 -12.55 -11.10
N ASN A 139 -2.05 -11.74 -10.30
CA ASN A 139 -1.61 -10.38 -9.95
C ASN A 139 -1.12 -10.28 -8.49
N TRP A 140 -0.97 -11.41 -7.82
CA TRP A 140 -0.37 -11.48 -6.50
C TRP A 140 1.13 -11.74 -6.63
N TYR A 141 1.90 -11.15 -5.74
CA TYR A 141 3.30 -11.52 -5.51
C TYR A 141 3.61 -11.44 -4.03
N SER A 142 4.75 -11.98 -3.61
CA SER A 142 5.16 -11.97 -2.22
C SER A 142 6.56 -11.43 -2.02
N VAL A 143 6.72 -10.60 -1.00
CA VAL A 143 7.99 -10.00 -0.63
C VAL A 143 8.20 -10.08 0.87
N ILE A 144 9.46 -10.01 1.24
CA ILE A 144 9.89 -9.66 2.58
C ILE A 144 10.50 -8.28 2.51
N THR A 145 10.01 -7.34 3.31
CA THR A 145 10.52 -5.97 3.39
C THR A 145 11.15 -5.73 4.76
N GLU A 146 12.26 -4.98 4.79
CA GLU A 146 12.94 -4.55 6.00
C GLU A 146 12.80 -3.03 6.14
N TYR A 147 12.37 -2.58 7.32
CA TYR A 147 12.17 -1.17 7.64
C TYR A 147 13.07 -0.73 8.79
N GLU A 148 13.95 0.23 8.52
CA GLU A 148 14.84 0.85 9.49
C GLU A 148 14.14 2.03 10.19
N LEU A 149 13.60 1.79 11.38
CA LEU A 149 12.90 2.83 12.15
C LEU A 149 13.84 3.76 12.94
N GLY A 150 15.16 3.68 12.69
CA GLY A 150 16.19 4.45 13.37
C GLY A 150 16.50 3.98 14.80
N ALA A 151 17.73 4.23 15.25
CA ALA A 151 18.15 3.92 16.62
C ALA A 151 17.29 4.71 17.64
N PRO A 152 16.89 4.10 18.78
CA PRO A 152 17.31 2.80 19.31
C PRO A 152 16.43 1.61 18.88
N LEU A 153 15.54 1.79 17.90
CA LEU A 153 14.62 0.74 17.51
C LEU A 153 15.29 -0.23 16.52
N LYS A 154 15.06 -1.54 16.71
CA LYS A 154 15.55 -2.58 15.78
C LYS A 154 14.84 -2.50 14.43
N THR A 155 15.47 -2.98 13.37
CA THR A 155 14.81 -3.16 12.07
C THR A 155 13.59 -4.07 12.18
N ARG A 156 12.54 -3.73 11.43
CA ARG A 156 11.30 -4.52 11.34
C ARG A 156 11.28 -5.26 10.03
N GLN A 157 10.90 -6.52 10.08
CA GLN A 157 10.65 -7.31 8.89
C GLN A 157 9.14 -7.49 8.72
N PHE A 158 8.63 -7.32 7.50
CA PHE A 158 7.25 -7.61 7.14
C PHE A 158 7.25 -8.62 6.00
N ASN A 159 6.35 -9.61 6.10
CA ASN A 159 6.15 -10.61 5.06
C ASN A 159 4.78 -10.33 4.46
N GLU A 160 4.73 -10.15 3.15
CA GLU A 160 3.56 -9.58 2.49
C GLU A 160 3.13 -10.43 1.30
N PHE A 161 1.82 -10.56 1.13
CA PHE A 161 1.20 -10.82 -0.16
C PHE A 161 0.65 -9.51 -0.67
N ILE A 162 1.00 -9.13 -1.89
CA ILE A 162 0.61 -7.86 -2.49
C ILE A 162 -0.15 -8.14 -3.79
N LEU A 163 -1.35 -7.59 -3.89
CA LEU A 163 -2.19 -7.62 -5.09
C LEU A 163 -2.12 -6.27 -5.80
N ILE A 164 -1.78 -6.30 -7.10
CA ILE A 164 -1.81 -5.13 -7.97
C ILE A 164 -3.05 -5.18 -8.86
N VAL A 165 -3.84 -4.10 -8.84
CA VAL A 165 -5.04 -3.95 -9.68
C VAL A 165 -4.94 -2.65 -10.46
N PRO A 166 -4.51 -2.69 -11.73
CA PRO A 166 -4.52 -1.50 -12.57
C PRO A 166 -5.95 -1.15 -12.99
N PRO A 167 -6.17 0.05 -13.57
CA PRO A 167 -7.46 0.40 -14.13
C PRO A 167 -7.92 -0.62 -15.18
N SER A 168 -9.20 -0.93 -15.16
CA SER A 168 -9.83 -1.98 -15.97
C SER A 168 -11.27 -1.60 -16.32
N GLU A 169 -11.98 -2.41 -17.10
CA GLU A 169 -13.39 -2.17 -17.40
C GLU A 169 -14.27 -2.08 -16.13
N THR A 170 -13.96 -2.87 -15.10
CA THR A 170 -14.65 -2.84 -13.81
C THR A 170 -14.33 -1.58 -13.01
N TYR A 171 -13.10 -1.07 -13.16
CA TYR A 171 -12.54 0.04 -12.39
C TYR A 171 -11.81 1.04 -13.32
N PRO A 172 -12.53 1.75 -14.22
CA PRO A 172 -11.89 2.47 -15.34
C PRO A 172 -11.03 3.65 -14.89
N THR A 173 -11.34 4.24 -13.74
CA THR A 173 -10.63 5.39 -13.18
C THR A 173 -9.86 5.05 -11.90
N LYS A 174 -9.83 3.78 -11.48
CA LYS A 174 -9.30 3.36 -10.19
C LYS A 174 -8.19 2.33 -10.34
N ALA A 175 -7.14 2.51 -9.55
CA ALA A 175 -6.05 1.56 -9.36
C ALA A 175 -5.93 1.20 -7.88
N PHE A 176 -5.47 -0.02 -7.59
CA PHE A 176 -5.27 -0.50 -6.23
C PHE A 176 -3.94 -1.22 -6.04
N VAL A 177 -3.39 -1.04 -4.84
CA VAL A 177 -2.35 -1.89 -4.25
C VAL A 177 -2.90 -2.39 -2.92
N ILE A 178 -2.97 -3.69 -2.73
CA ILE A 178 -3.55 -4.28 -1.52
C ILE A 178 -2.54 -5.26 -0.93
N SER A 179 -2.03 -4.95 0.25
CA SER A 179 -1.10 -5.81 0.99
C SER A 179 -1.82 -6.50 2.15
N VAL A 180 -1.58 -7.80 2.29
CA VAL A 180 -2.00 -8.61 3.44
C VAL A 180 -0.81 -9.37 4.00
N VAL A 181 -0.88 -9.74 5.27
CA VAL A 181 0.21 -10.44 5.96
C VAL A 181 0.40 -11.84 5.36
N ALA A 182 1.59 -12.14 4.85
CA ALA A 182 1.93 -13.49 4.38
C ALA A 182 2.40 -14.36 5.56
N ASP A 183 1.86 -15.57 5.65
CA ASP A 183 2.38 -16.63 6.51
C ASP A 183 3.63 -17.23 5.87
N ASN A 184 4.78 -16.69 6.25
CA ASN A 184 6.09 -17.24 5.90
C ASN A 184 6.78 -17.85 7.13
N SER A 185 6.03 -18.62 7.93
CA SER A 185 6.51 -19.26 9.16
C SER A 185 7.69 -20.24 8.98
N GLY A 186 8.07 -20.54 7.74
CA GLY A 186 9.26 -21.34 7.41
C GLY A 186 10.59 -20.58 7.41
N GLU A 187 10.59 -19.24 7.51
CA GLU A 187 11.82 -18.44 7.46
C GLU A 187 12.30 -18.02 8.86
N VAL A 188 13.61 -18.10 9.10
CA VAL A 188 14.21 -17.63 10.35
C VAL A 188 14.40 -16.13 10.27
N HIS A 189 13.74 -15.38 11.15
CA HIS A 189 13.83 -13.92 11.19
C HIS A 189 14.96 -13.45 12.11
N GLU A 190 15.91 -12.68 11.57
CA GLU A 190 16.95 -11.99 12.36
C GLU A 190 16.40 -10.69 13.00
N ASN A 191 15.41 -10.08 12.36
CA ASN A 191 14.78 -8.82 12.74
C ASN A 191 13.49 -9.03 13.54
N VAL A 192 12.94 -7.94 14.11
CA VAL A 192 11.65 -8.01 14.80
C VAL A 192 10.55 -8.15 13.75
N GLN A 193 9.77 -9.22 13.80
CA GLN A 193 8.62 -9.39 12.91
C GLN A 193 7.55 -8.34 13.23
N GLY A 194 7.25 -7.49 12.25
CA GLY A 194 6.06 -6.67 12.21
C GLY A 194 5.01 -7.31 11.31
N VAL A 195 3.77 -6.85 11.46
CA VAL A 195 2.65 -7.24 10.61
C VAL A 195 1.87 -6.01 10.20
N TYR A 196 1.42 -5.97 8.95
CA TYR A 196 0.44 -5.00 8.51
C TYR A 196 -0.42 -5.53 7.38
N SER A 197 -1.61 -4.94 7.27
CA SER A 197 -2.39 -4.95 6.04
C SER A 197 -2.60 -3.52 5.59
N SER A 198 -2.59 -3.29 4.29
CA SER A 198 -2.78 -1.97 3.70
C SER A 198 -3.62 -2.04 2.43
N ILE A 199 -4.34 -0.95 2.16
CA ILE A 199 -5.08 -0.75 0.93
C ILE A 199 -4.72 0.64 0.44
N GLU A 200 -4.21 0.73 -0.78
CA GLU A 200 -4.04 1.95 -1.52
C GLU A 200 -5.00 2.00 -2.68
N ARG A 201 -5.65 3.16 -2.86
CA ARG A 201 -6.46 3.45 -4.03
C ARG A 201 -6.07 4.79 -4.62
N ILE A 202 -5.92 4.80 -5.93
CA ILE A 202 -5.65 5.98 -6.74
C ILE A 202 -6.80 6.10 -7.71
N GLU A 203 -7.47 7.25 -7.72
CA GLU A 203 -8.69 7.45 -8.47
C GLU A 203 -8.66 8.77 -9.24
N LEU A 204 -8.84 8.70 -10.56
CA LEU A 204 -8.98 9.86 -11.42
C LEU A 204 -10.38 10.48 -11.27
N ASP A 205 -10.43 11.76 -10.96
CA ASP A 205 -11.60 12.62 -11.04
C ASP A 205 -11.49 13.49 -12.31
N GLU A 206 -11.97 12.95 -13.42
CA GLU A 206 -11.92 13.61 -14.74
C GLU A 206 -12.67 14.95 -14.74
N THR A 207 -13.73 15.08 -13.94
CA THR A 207 -14.53 16.30 -13.86
C THR A 207 -13.72 17.45 -13.25
N LYS A 208 -12.88 17.14 -12.25
CA LYS A 208 -12.02 18.13 -11.60
C LYS A 208 -10.64 18.25 -12.23
N GLY A 209 -10.25 17.33 -13.11
CA GLY A 209 -8.88 17.27 -13.63
C GLY A 209 -7.85 16.95 -12.54
N THR A 210 -8.25 16.14 -11.54
CA THR A 210 -7.41 15.77 -10.40
C THR A 210 -7.45 14.27 -10.19
N TRP A 211 -6.50 13.71 -9.45
CA TRP A 211 -6.62 12.36 -8.93
C TRP A 211 -6.48 12.36 -7.40
N ASN A 212 -7.15 11.40 -6.76
CA ASN A 212 -7.16 11.22 -5.33
C ASN A 212 -6.37 9.98 -4.98
N TRP A 213 -5.52 10.09 -3.96
CA TRP A 213 -4.79 8.96 -3.40
C TRP A 213 -5.18 8.78 -1.95
N ARG A 214 -5.81 7.64 -1.69
CA ARG A 214 -6.26 7.23 -0.36
C ARG A 214 -5.54 5.96 -0.01
N MET A 215 -4.94 5.94 1.17
CA MET A 215 -4.33 4.75 1.73
C MET A 215 -4.85 4.54 3.14
N CYS A 216 -5.09 3.31 3.52
CA CYS A 216 -5.29 2.93 4.90
C CYS A 216 -4.52 1.67 5.28
N THR A 217 -4.12 1.58 6.54
CA THR A 217 -3.37 0.44 7.08
C THR A 217 -3.73 0.18 8.54
N CYS A 218 -3.70 -1.10 8.92
CA CYS A 218 -3.52 -1.52 10.30
C CYS A 218 -2.17 -2.23 10.42
N SER A 219 -1.48 -2.00 11.52
CA SER A 219 -0.18 -2.61 11.76
C SER A 219 0.11 -2.83 13.23
N ASP A 220 0.95 -3.82 13.49
CA ASP A 220 1.60 -4.04 14.78
C ASP A 220 3.10 -4.19 14.51
N ALA A 221 3.89 -3.22 14.98
CA ALA A 221 5.35 -3.21 14.77
C ALA A 221 6.09 -4.23 15.64
N GLY A 222 5.35 -4.96 16.50
CA GLY A 222 5.89 -5.93 17.43
C GLY A 222 6.79 -5.31 18.51
N GLY A 223 7.44 -6.18 19.29
CA GLY A 223 8.35 -5.78 20.35
C GLY A 223 7.70 -4.95 21.47
N ASN A 224 8.48 -4.05 22.08
CA ASN A 224 8.11 -3.31 23.29
C ASN A 224 7.70 -1.85 23.04
N VAL A 225 7.41 -1.45 21.80
CA VAL A 225 7.02 -0.06 21.50
C VAL A 225 5.57 0.16 21.92
N PRO A 226 5.24 1.13 22.78
CA PRO A 226 3.86 1.40 23.17
C PRO A 226 2.97 1.69 21.95
N LYS A 227 1.75 1.10 21.90
CA LYS A 227 0.85 1.23 20.74
C LYS A 227 0.55 2.67 20.33
N TRP A 228 0.44 3.60 21.29
CA TRP A 228 0.20 5.01 20.99
C TRP A 228 1.37 5.67 20.24
N VAL A 229 2.62 5.26 20.52
CA VAL A 229 3.82 5.71 19.79
C VAL A 229 3.80 5.15 18.39
N GLN A 230 3.53 3.84 18.25
CA GLN A 230 3.41 3.19 16.95
C GLN A 230 2.40 3.93 16.06
N ASN A 231 1.19 4.16 16.56
CA ASN A 231 0.11 4.83 15.82
C ASN A 231 0.48 6.24 15.36
N ALA A 232 1.16 7.02 16.21
CA ALA A 232 1.62 8.35 15.87
C ALA A 232 2.72 8.34 14.80
N MET A 233 3.69 7.41 14.92
CA MET A 233 4.77 7.24 13.93
C MET A 233 4.20 6.81 12.58
N ILE A 234 3.31 5.82 12.55
CA ILE A 234 2.66 5.34 11.33
C ILE A 234 1.94 6.49 10.63
N SER A 235 1.13 7.27 11.35
CA SER A 235 0.39 8.40 10.77
C SER A 235 1.31 9.43 10.09
N LYS A 236 2.48 9.69 10.66
CA LYS A 236 3.47 10.60 10.07
C LYS A 236 4.14 9.96 8.85
N ASN A 237 4.57 8.70 8.96
CA ASN A 237 5.28 7.99 7.90
C ASN A 237 4.40 7.83 6.66
N VAL A 238 3.18 7.31 6.82
CA VAL A 238 2.26 7.16 5.68
C VAL A 238 1.92 8.49 5.01
N ALA A 239 1.92 9.60 5.77
CA ALA A 239 1.73 10.93 5.21
C ALA A 239 2.96 11.46 4.48
N MET A 240 4.17 11.02 4.84
CA MET A 240 5.44 11.41 4.21
C MET A 240 5.66 10.68 2.87
N ASP A 241 5.08 9.50 2.68
CA ASP A 241 5.21 8.75 1.43
C ASP A 241 4.69 9.55 0.22
N VAL A 242 3.67 10.40 0.41
CA VAL A 242 3.11 11.24 -0.66
C VAL A 242 4.11 12.25 -1.21
N PRO A 243 4.66 13.21 -0.43
CA PRO A 243 5.64 14.15 -0.96
C PRO A 243 6.90 13.45 -1.45
N ASN A 244 7.33 12.35 -0.83
CA ASN A 244 8.49 11.59 -1.30
C ASN A 244 8.23 11.00 -2.69
N TYR A 245 7.09 10.35 -2.88
CA TYR A 245 6.67 9.82 -4.16
C TYR A 245 6.58 10.91 -5.23
N LEU A 246 5.89 12.02 -4.94
CA LEU A 246 5.72 13.13 -5.88
C LEU A 246 7.06 13.75 -6.30
N ASN A 247 7.98 13.93 -5.36
CA ASN A 247 9.33 14.41 -5.66
C ASN A 247 10.08 13.42 -6.56
N TRP A 248 9.98 12.12 -6.26
CA TRP A 248 10.66 11.08 -7.02
C TRP A 248 10.13 10.94 -8.44
N ILE A 249 8.80 10.91 -8.65
CA ILE A 249 8.23 10.82 -10.01
C ILE A 249 8.44 12.08 -10.86
N SER A 250 8.70 13.23 -10.22
CA SER A 250 9.08 14.45 -10.94
C SER A 250 10.50 14.39 -11.49
N GLU A 251 11.36 13.51 -10.93
CA GLU A 251 12.74 13.29 -11.38
C GLU A 251 12.86 12.18 -12.44
N LYS A 252 11.79 11.41 -12.67
CA LYS A 252 11.69 10.36 -13.69
C LYS A 252 11.12 10.90 -15.01
#